data_AF-A0A449GDQ6-F1
#
_entry.id   AF-A0A449GDQ6-F1
#
_cell.length_a   1.000
_cell.length_b   1.000
_cell.length_c   1.000
_cell.angle_alpha   90.00
_cell.angle_beta   90.00
_cell.angle_gamma   90.00
#
_symmetry.space_group_name_H-M   'P 1'
#
loop_
_entity.id
_entity.type
_entity.pdbx_description
1 polymer ?
#
loop_
_entity_poly.entity_id
_entity_poly.type
_entity_poly.pdbx_seq_one_letter_code
_entity_poly.pdbx_strand_id
1 'polypeptide(L)'
;MTALELDELIAFVREGDTVFVYSMDRLAHNLDDLRHLVRVLTGKGVRVEFVKESLTFTGEDSPMATLLLSVMGAFAEFERSLILERQREGIAAAKAQGVYTGLGINRDTVYSYLRAGTAAE
;
A
#
# COMPACT_ATOMS: atom_id res chain seq x y z
N MET A 1 -6.96 -3.52 -7.65
CA MET A 1 -8.25 -2.91 -8.02
C MET A 1 -8.09 -1.42 -7.90
N THR A 2 -8.58 -0.66 -8.87
CA THR A 2 -8.78 0.79 -8.69
C THR A 2 -9.92 1.01 -7.69
N ALA A 3 -9.96 2.16 -7.01
CA ALA A 3 -11.00 2.45 -6.02
C ALA A 3 -12.43 2.31 -6.58
N LEU A 4 -12.64 2.68 -7.85
CA LEU A 4 -13.92 2.56 -8.56
C LEU A 4 -14.40 1.11 -8.69
N GLU A 5 -13.51 0.19 -9.06
CA GLU A 5 -13.85 -1.24 -9.24
C GLU A 5 -14.18 -1.92 -7.90
N LEU A 6 -13.61 -1.43 -6.79
CA LEU A 6 -13.89 -1.92 -5.44
C LEU A 6 -15.28 -1.51 -4.96
N ASP A 7 -15.66 -0.26 -5.18
CA ASP A 7 -16.98 0.24 -4.82
C ASP A 7 -18.09 -0.51 -5.59
N GLU A 8 -17.86 -0.80 -6.87
CA GLU A 8 -18.77 -1.62 -7.69
C GLU A 8 -18.91 -3.05 -7.15
N LEU A 9 -17.80 -3.70 -6.77
CA LEU A 9 -17.82 -5.01 -6.15
C LEU A 9 -18.61 -4.99 -4.84
N ILE A 10 -18.37 -4.01 -3.98
CA ILE A 10 -19.07 -3.85 -2.71
C ILE A 10 -20.57 -3.63 -2.94
N ALA A 11 -20.96 -2.87 -3.97
CA ALA A 11 -22.37 -2.67 -4.32
C ALA A 11 -23.03 -3.95 -4.86
N PHE A 12 -22.29 -4.77 -5.61
CA PHE A 12 -22.79 -5.99 -6.26
C PHE A 12 -23.06 -7.14 -5.29
N VAL A 13 -22.14 -7.37 -4.34
CA VAL A 13 -22.20 -8.53 -3.43
C VAL A 13 -23.36 -8.46 -2.43
N ARG A 14 -23.91 -9.64 -2.11
CA ARG A 14 -25.07 -9.86 -1.26
C ARG A 14 -24.75 -10.82 -0.12
N GLU A 15 -25.63 -10.84 0.87
CA GLU A 15 -25.54 -11.79 1.98
C GLU A 15 -25.44 -13.24 1.47
N GLY A 16 -24.49 -13.99 2.03
CA GLY A 16 -24.20 -15.38 1.64
C GLY A 16 -23.18 -15.51 0.51
N ASP A 17 -22.82 -14.43 -0.18
CA ASP A 17 -21.78 -14.47 -1.21
C ASP A 17 -20.39 -14.71 -0.60
N THR A 18 -19.46 -15.19 -1.44
CA THR A 18 -18.04 -15.30 -1.09
C THR A 18 -17.19 -14.51 -2.08
N VAL A 19 -16.40 -13.57 -1.55
CA VAL A 19 -15.40 -12.81 -2.29
C VAL A 19 -14.06 -13.52 -2.15
N PHE A 20 -13.57 -14.07 -3.26
CA PHE A 20 -12.25 -14.67 -3.34
C PHE A 20 -11.23 -13.61 -3.75
N VAL A 21 -10.18 -13.49 -2.95
CA VAL A 21 -9.05 -12.59 -3.18
C VAL A 21 -7.79 -13.42 -3.20
N TYR A 22 -6.92 -13.21 -4.19
CA TYR A 22 -5.68 -13.97 -4.26
C TYR A 22 -4.77 -13.72 -3.05
N SER A 23 -4.58 -12.46 -2.64
CA SER A 23 -3.75 -12.09 -1.49
C SER A 23 -4.18 -10.78 -0.86
N MET A 24 -3.80 -10.54 0.40
CA MET A 24 -4.22 -9.35 1.15
C MET A 24 -3.74 -8.04 0.52
N ASP A 25 -2.51 -8.02 0.00
CA ASP A 25 -1.90 -6.87 -0.68
C ASP A 25 -2.60 -6.47 -1.99
N ARG A 26 -3.46 -7.35 -2.53
CA ARG A 26 -4.27 -7.06 -3.72
C ARG A 26 -5.63 -6.43 -3.38
N LEU A 27 -6.11 -6.63 -2.16
CA LEU A 27 -7.36 -6.04 -1.70
C LEU A 27 -7.15 -4.63 -1.16
N ALA A 28 -6.04 -4.38 -0.45
CA ALA A 28 -5.80 -3.13 0.24
C ALA A 28 -4.33 -2.71 0.22
N HIS A 29 -4.10 -1.39 0.27
CA HIS A 29 -2.75 -0.80 0.25
C HIS A 29 -2.11 -0.68 1.63
N ASN A 30 -2.91 -0.78 2.69
CA ASN A 30 -2.46 -0.75 4.07
C ASN A 30 -3.40 -1.56 4.97
N LEU A 31 -2.99 -1.80 6.21
CA LEU A 31 -3.72 -2.63 7.16
C LEU A 31 -5.08 -2.03 7.56
N ASP A 32 -5.15 -0.72 7.74
CA ASP A 32 -6.40 -0.08 8.16
C ASP A 32 -7.48 -0.18 7.08
N ASP A 33 -7.07 0.00 5.83
CA ASP A 33 -7.90 -0.20 4.64
C ASP A 33 -8.34 -1.67 4.54
N LEU A 34 -7.41 -2.63 4.68
CA LEU A 34 -7.74 -4.07 4.69
C LEU A 34 -8.79 -4.39 5.76
N ARG A 35 -8.56 -3.92 6.98
CA ARG A 35 -9.44 -4.14 8.12
C ARG A 35 -10.80 -3.47 7.90
N HIS A 36 -10.84 -2.30 7.29
CA HIS A 36 -12.09 -1.63 6.92
C HIS A 36 -12.88 -2.43 5.88
N LEU A 37 -12.24 -2.81 4.77
CA LEU A 37 -12.89 -3.55 3.68
C LEU A 37 -13.42 -4.92 4.13
N VAL A 38 -12.62 -5.66 4.89
CA VAL A 38 -13.06 -6.94 5.46
C VAL A 38 -14.31 -6.72 6.32
N ARG A 39 -14.31 -5.72 7.22
CA ARG A 39 -15.48 -5.40 8.07
C ARG A 39 -16.71 -4.99 7.25
N VAL A 40 -16.53 -4.20 6.19
CA VAL A 40 -17.63 -3.78 5.32
C VAL A 40 -18.26 -5.00 4.65
N LEU A 41 -17.45 -5.88 4.07
CA LEU A 41 -17.94 -7.09 3.39
C LEU A 41 -18.59 -8.06 4.37
N THR A 42 -17.90 -8.37 5.47
CA THR A 42 -18.43 -9.30 6.47
C THR A 42 -19.66 -8.76 7.19
N GLY A 43 -19.74 -7.44 7.39
CA GLY A 43 -20.94 -6.77 7.92
C GLY A 43 -22.16 -6.87 7.00
N LYS A 44 -21.96 -7.11 5.69
CA LYS A 44 -23.02 -7.44 4.72
C LYS A 44 -23.35 -8.95 4.70
N GLY A 45 -22.77 -9.76 5.59
CA GLY A 45 -22.90 -11.22 5.58
C GLY A 45 -22.15 -11.90 4.43
N VAL A 46 -21.15 -11.23 3.85
CA VAL A 46 -20.30 -11.76 2.79
C VAL A 46 -19.08 -12.42 3.41
N ARG A 47 -18.73 -13.62 2.93
CA ARG A 47 -17.46 -14.28 3.26
C ARG A 47 -16.33 -13.70 2.44
N VAL A 48 -15.19 -13.41 3.05
CA VAL A 48 -13.96 -13.02 2.36
C VAL A 48 -12.92 -14.12 2.50
N GLU A 49 -12.39 -14.63 1.40
CA GLU A 49 -11.39 -15.69 1.38
C GLU A 49 -10.11 -15.23 0.68
N PHE A 50 -8.98 -15.34 1.39
CA PHE A 50 -7.65 -15.04 0.88
C PHE A 50 -6.93 -16.34 0.52
N VAL A 51 -6.69 -16.56 -0.77
CA VAL A 51 -6.18 -17.83 -1.31
C VAL A 51 -4.73 -18.08 -0.89
N LYS A 52 -3.85 -17.08 -1.06
CA LYS A 52 -2.42 -17.20 -0.75
C LYS A 52 -2.17 -17.40 0.75
N GLU A 53 -2.93 -16.71 1.59
CA GLU A 53 -2.82 -16.78 3.04
C GLU A 53 -3.62 -17.95 3.64
N SER A 54 -4.52 -18.56 2.86
CA SER A 54 -5.46 -19.60 3.30
C SER A 54 -6.33 -19.14 4.48
N LEU A 55 -6.85 -17.90 4.39
CA LEU A 55 -7.62 -17.27 5.46
C LEU A 55 -9.03 -16.94 5.01
N THR A 56 -9.97 -17.10 5.95
CA THR A 56 -11.39 -16.85 5.69
C THR A 56 -11.98 -15.98 6.80
N PHE A 57 -12.76 -14.98 6.40
CA PHE A 57 -13.48 -14.06 7.27
C PHE A 57 -14.96 -14.14 6.96
N THR A 58 -15.79 -14.46 7.96
CA THR A 58 -17.23 -14.72 7.79
C THR A 58 -18.14 -13.71 8.49
N GLY A 59 -17.57 -12.76 9.25
CA GLY A 59 -18.36 -11.81 10.04
C GLY A 59 -18.85 -12.34 11.37
N GLU A 60 -18.69 -13.64 11.63
CA GLU A 60 -18.61 -14.11 13.00
C GLU A 60 -17.36 -13.49 13.62
N ASP A 61 -17.55 -12.66 14.66
CA ASP A 61 -16.52 -11.99 15.44
C ASP A 61 -15.63 -13.03 16.14
N SER A 62 -14.84 -13.77 15.36
CA SER A 62 -13.83 -14.65 15.88
C SER A 62 -12.70 -13.77 16.37
N PRO A 63 -12.41 -13.73 17.68
CA PRO A 63 -11.25 -13.00 18.20
C PRO A 63 -9.95 -13.46 17.51
N MET A 64 -9.94 -14.69 16.99
CA MET A 64 -8.86 -15.23 16.18
C MET A 64 -8.69 -14.49 14.85
N ALA A 65 -9.77 -14.17 14.15
CA ALA A 65 -9.71 -13.43 12.88
C ALA A 65 -9.12 -12.02 13.09
N THR A 66 -9.55 -11.34 14.15
CA THR A 66 -9.02 -10.02 14.54
C THR A 66 -7.54 -10.10 14.95
N LEU A 67 -7.16 -11.09 15.77
CA LEU A 67 -5.77 -11.33 16.13
C LEU A 67 -4.91 -11.57 14.90
N LEU A 68 -5.39 -12.42 13.98
CA LEU A 68 -4.64 -12.81 12.80
C LEU A 68 -4.44 -11.63 11.84
N LEU A 69 -5.46 -10.81 11.60
CA LEU A 69 -5.30 -9.56 10.84
C LEU A 69 -4.26 -8.64 11.50
N SER A 70 -4.29 -8.52 12.82
CA SER A 70 -3.35 -7.68 13.56
C SER A 70 -1.91 -8.19 13.44
N VAL A 71 -1.70 -9.51 13.55
CA VAL A 71 -0.40 -10.15 13.38
C VAL A 71 0.12 -9.99 11.95
N MET A 72 -0.74 -10.18 10.94
CA MET A 72 -0.34 -10.00 9.54
C MET A 72 0.01 -8.56 9.22
N GLY A 73 -0.72 -7.60 9.79
CA GLY A 73 -0.39 -6.18 9.72
C GLY A 73 0.99 -5.85 10.28
N ALA A 74 1.28 -6.36 11.49
CA ALA A 74 2.59 -6.19 12.12
C ALA A 74 3.72 -6.81 11.27
N PHE A 75 3.46 -7.95 10.64
CA PHE A 75 4.44 -8.61 9.77
C PHE A 75 4.70 -7.81 8.49
N ALA A 76 3.66 -7.26 7.86
CA ALA A 76 3.81 -6.41 6.67
C ALA A 76 4.59 -5.11 6.98
N GLU A 77 4.34 -4.48 8.14
CA GLU A 77 5.12 -3.34 8.61
C GLU A 77 6.60 -3.72 8.85
N PHE A 78 6.83 -4.88 9.46
CA PHE A 78 8.17 -5.42 9.68
C PHE A 78 8.92 -5.63 8.36
N GLU A 79 8.34 -6.33 7.38
CA GLU A 79 8.95 -6.50 6.06
C GLU A 79 9.26 -5.17 5.37
N ARG A 80 8.32 -4.21 5.44
CA ARG A 80 8.52 -2.87 4.89
C ARG A 80 9.70 -2.17 5.57
N SER A 81 9.84 -2.31 6.88
CA SER A 81 10.95 -1.71 7.63
C SER A 81 12.30 -2.29 7.20
N LEU A 82 12.38 -3.62 6.98
CA LEU A 82 13.58 -4.29 6.48
C LEU A 82 13.95 -3.84 5.06
N ILE A 83 12.97 -3.65 4.18
CA ILE A 83 13.21 -3.14 2.82
C ILE A 83 13.80 -1.73 2.88
N LEU A 84 13.23 -0.86 3.71
CA LEU A 84 13.71 0.51 3.89
C LEU A 84 15.11 0.56 4.51
N GLU A 85 15.41 -0.34 5.44
CA GLU A 85 16.75 -0.46 6.03
C GLU A 85 17.80 -0.80 4.96
N ARG A 86 17.57 -1.86 4.18
CA ARG A 86 18.47 -2.23 3.07
C ARG A 86 18.61 -1.12 2.03
N GLN A 87 17.52 -0.40 1.75
CA GLN A 87 17.57 0.75 0.85
C GLN A 87 18.49 1.84 1.40
N ARG A 88 18.40 2.16 2.70
CA ARG A 88 19.28 3.16 3.33
C ARG A 88 20.75 2.73 3.29
N GLU A 89 21.03 1.46 3.55
CA GLU A 89 22.38 0.90 3.43
C GLU A 89 22.92 1.03 2.00
N GLY A 90 22.12 0.66 1.00
CA GLY A 90 22.49 0.81 -0.41
C GLY A 90 22.74 2.27 -0.80
N ILE A 91 21.90 3.19 -0.34
CA ILE A 91 22.10 4.64 -0.55
C ILE A 91 23.39 5.11 0.12
N ALA A 92 23.67 4.70 1.35
CA ALA A 92 24.89 5.07 2.06
C ALA A 92 26.14 4.58 1.32
N ALA A 93 26.13 3.34 0.84
CA ALA A 93 27.20 2.77 0.03
C ALA A 93 27.40 3.53 -1.29
N ALA A 94 26.31 3.81 -2.03
CA ALA A 94 26.36 4.56 -3.28
C ALA A 94 26.84 6.01 -3.09
N LYS A 95 26.48 6.66 -1.97
CA LYS A 95 27.00 7.98 -1.59
C LYS A 95 28.49 7.95 -1.29
N ALA A 96 28.96 6.94 -0.55
CA ALA A 96 30.38 6.77 -0.26
C ALA A 96 31.21 6.52 -1.54
N GLN A 97 30.62 5.85 -2.53
CA GLN A 97 31.21 5.62 -3.85
C GLN A 97 31.09 6.84 -4.80
N GLY A 98 30.45 7.93 -4.38
CA GLY A 98 30.28 9.13 -5.20
C GLY A 98 29.33 8.96 -6.39
N VAL A 99 28.52 7.91 -6.43
CA VAL A 99 27.58 7.61 -7.54
C VAL A 99 26.43 8.62 -7.58
N TYR A 100 26.06 9.20 -6.43
CA TYR A 100 25.08 10.28 -6.35
C TYR A 100 25.70 11.61 -6.79
N THR A 101 25.59 11.93 -8.08
CA THR A 101 26.06 13.20 -8.68
C THR A 101 25.07 14.37 -8.51
N GLY A 102 23.95 14.15 -7.81
CA GLY A 102 22.83 15.09 -7.73
C GLY A 102 22.09 15.18 -9.06
N LEU A 103 20.79 15.46 -9.03
CA LEU A 103 20.11 15.96 -10.24
C LEU A 103 20.85 17.24 -10.61
N GLY A 104 21.69 17.16 -11.64
CA GLY A 104 22.49 18.25 -12.16
C GLY A 104 21.58 19.29 -12.78
N ILE A 105 20.90 20.08 -11.95
CA ILE A 105 20.41 21.37 -12.40
C ILE A 105 21.66 22.22 -12.53
N ASN A 106 22.11 22.39 -13.77
CA ASN A 106 23.23 23.26 -14.08
C ASN A 106 22.88 24.68 -13.58
N ARG A 107 23.67 25.18 -12.62
CA ARG A 107 23.45 26.50 -12.00
C ARG A 107 23.43 27.61 -13.06
N ASP A 108 24.22 27.47 -14.12
CA ASP A 108 24.25 28.45 -15.22
C ASP A 108 22.92 28.47 -15.99
N THR A 109 22.29 27.30 -16.15
CA THR A 109 20.94 27.18 -16.72
C THR A 109 19.89 27.83 -15.82
N VAL A 110 20.03 27.76 -14.49
CA VAL A 110 19.10 28.45 -13.57
C VAL A 110 19.27 29.97 -13.64
N TYR A 111 20.52 30.46 -13.66
CA TYR A 111 20.79 31.90 -13.74
C TYR A 111 20.38 32.51 -15.08
N SER A 112 20.47 31.76 -16.19
CA SER A 112 20.01 32.25 -17.48
C SER A 112 18.49 32.45 -17.52
N TYR A 113 17.70 31.55 -16.92
CA TYR A 113 16.25 31.72 -16.81
C TYR A 113 15.85 32.87 -15.89
N LEU A 114 16.53 33.06 -14.75
CA LEU A 114 16.25 34.17 -13.82
C LEU A 114 16.58 35.53 -14.44
N ARG A 115 17.64 35.63 -15.25
CA ARG A 115 18.01 36.86 -15.97
C ARG A 115 17.09 37.16 -17.15
N ALA A 116 16.60 36.13 -17.84
CA ALA A 116 15.63 36.28 -18.93
C ALA A 116 14.26 36.77 -18.42
N GLY A 117 13.85 36.35 -17.22
CA GLY A 117 12.58 36.78 -16.61
C GLY A 117 12.60 38.18 -15.99
N THR A 118 13.76 38.72 -15.64
CA THR A 118 13.90 40.07 -15.03
C THR A 118 14.11 41.19 -16.04
N ALA A 119 14.23 40.89 -17.34
CA ALA A 119 14.36 41.86 -18.42
C ALA A 119 13.04 42.13 -19.17
N ALA A 120 11.92 41.57 -18.68
CA ALA A 120 10.60 41.64 -19.32
C ALA A 120 9.56 42.47 -18.53
N GLU A 121 9.99 43.23 -17.51
CA GLU A 121 9.21 44.25 -16.81
C GLU A 121 9.85 45.62 -17.00
#